data_AF-A0A645BR77-F1
#
_entry.id   AF-A0A645BR77-F1
#
_cell.length_a   1.000
_cell.length_b   1.000
_cell.length_c   1.000
_cell.angle_alpha   90.00
_cell.angle_beta   90.00
_cell.angle_gamma   90.00
#
_symmetry.space_group_name_H-M   'P 1'
#
loop_
_entity.id
_entity.type
_entity.pdbx_description
1 polymer ?
#
loop_
_entity_poly.entity_id
_entity_poly.type
_entity_poly.pdbx_seq_one_letter_code
_entity_poly.pdbx_strand_id
1 'polypeptide(L)'
;MFKLLNVGSKSEALASVEKLPAEVQSSVKSFFKGGSTKYSKFTVEKLPNGNYMTKMTKPSDVPGSKATYYKEIGADGNTVSVYKETYDPAGNLVHTKNKINLDIDIE
;
A
#
# COMPACT_ATOMS: atom_id res chain seq x y z
N MET A 1 13.45 10.15 0.26
CA MET A 1 12.41 9.19 0.70
C MET A 1 13.06 8.22 1.68
N PHE A 2 12.47 7.98 2.84
CA PHE A 2 13.06 7.10 3.87
C PHE A 2 12.18 5.86 4.06
N LYS A 3 12.75 4.67 3.89
CA LYS A 3 12.03 3.40 3.99
C LYS A 3 12.01 2.92 5.44
N LEU A 4 10.81 2.83 6.02
CA LEU A 4 10.58 2.46 7.42
C LEU A 4 10.28 0.97 7.58
N LEU A 5 9.69 0.34 6.56
CA LEU A 5 9.32 -1.07 6.57
C LEU A 5 9.51 -1.66 5.17
N ASN A 6 10.05 -2.88 5.10
CA ASN A 6 10.15 -3.68 3.87
C ASN A 6 10.28 -5.16 4.23
N VAL A 7 9.17 -5.89 4.12
CA VAL A 7 9.09 -7.30 4.54
C VAL A 7 8.31 -8.14 3.53
N GLY A 8 8.54 -9.45 3.55
CA GLY A 8 8.02 -10.39 2.56
C GLY A 8 6.68 -11.05 2.93
N SER A 9 6.24 -10.94 4.19
CA SER A 9 5.05 -11.63 4.67
C SER A 9 4.09 -10.71 5.43
N LYS A 10 2.79 -11.05 5.37
CA LYS A 10 1.73 -10.32 6.10
C LYS A 10 1.98 -10.34 7.61
N SER A 11 2.44 -11.48 8.13
CA SER A 11 2.69 -11.65 9.57
C SER A 11 3.78 -10.70 10.06
N GLU A 12 4.94 -10.69 9.38
CA GLU A 12 6.04 -9.76 9.69
C GLU A 12 5.61 -8.30 9.52
N ALA A 13 4.81 -8.00 8.50
CA ALA A 13 4.31 -6.66 8.25
C ALA A 13 3.48 -6.16 9.43
N LEU A 14 2.56 -6.99 9.95
CA LEU A 14 1.72 -6.66 11.09
C LEU A 14 2.52 -6.51 12.39
N ALA A 15 3.51 -7.38 12.62
CA ALA A 15 4.40 -7.28 13.78
C ALA A 15 5.29 -6.02 13.73
N SER A 16 5.65 -5.57 12.53
CA SER A 16 6.50 -4.40 12.35
C SER A 16 5.74 -3.07 12.42
N VAL A 17 4.40 -3.07 12.43
CA VAL A 17 3.60 -1.85 12.52
C VAL A 17 3.90 -1.06 13.79
N GLU A 18 4.15 -1.74 14.90
CA GLU A 18 4.40 -1.09 16.21
C GLU A 18 5.69 -0.25 16.23
N LYS A 19 6.58 -0.46 15.24
CA LYS A 19 7.82 0.32 15.06
C LYS A 19 7.62 1.61 14.26
N LEU A 20 6.42 1.83 13.73
CA LEU A 20 6.07 3.03 12.97
C LEU A 20 5.58 4.15 13.92
N PRO A 21 5.58 5.42 13.48
CA PRO A 21 4.98 6.51 14.24
C PRO A 21 3.53 6.20 14.63
N ALA A 22 3.17 6.49 15.89
CA ALA A 22 1.93 6.06 16.52
C ALA A 22 0.68 6.49 15.72
N GLU A 23 0.75 7.68 15.12
CA GLU A 23 -0.32 8.32 14.34
C GLU A 23 -0.72 7.47 13.14
N VAL A 24 0.24 6.82 12.48
CA VAL A 24 -0.02 6.05 11.25
C VAL A 24 -0.25 4.56 11.49
N GLN A 25 0.06 4.05 12.69
CA GLN A 25 0.03 2.61 12.99
C GLN A 25 -1.33 1.98 12.66
N SER A 26 -2.43 2.59 13.12
CA SER A 26 -3.79 2.07 12.90
C SER A 26 -4.13 1.98 11.40
N SER A 27 -3.80 3.05 10.65
CA SER A 27 -4.09 3.15 9.22
C SER A 27 -3.28 2.15 8.39
N VAL A 28 -2.01 1.94 8.73
CA VAL A 28 -1.14 0.91 8.13
C VAL A 28 -1.61 -0.50 8.50
N LYS A 29 -1.93 -0.76 9.77
CA LYS A 29 -2.42 -2.06 10.25
C LYS A 29 -3.69 -2.47 9.53
N SER A 30 -4.65 -1.55 9.42
CA SER A 30 -5.91 -1.77 8.70
C SER A 30 -5.65 -2.11 7.23
N PHE A 31 -4.75 -1.36 6.58
CA PHE A 31 -4.39 -1.62 5.18
C PHE A 31 -3.77 -3.01 4.97
N PHE A 32 -2.79 -3.41 5.78
CA PHE A 32 -2.16 -4.73 5.69
C PHE A 32 -3.13 -5.86 6.07
N LYS A 33 -4.05 -5.64 7.02
CA LYS A 33 -5.10 -6.61 7.35
C LYS A 33 -6.02 -6.91 6.17
N GLY A 34 -6.31 -5.91 5.32
CA GLY A 34 -7.13 -6.05 4.12
C GLY A 34 -6.49 -6.92 3.01
N GLY A 35 -5.19 -7.18 3.06
CA GLY A 35 -4.51 -8.11 2.16
C GLY A 35 -4.76 -9.58 2.54
N SER A 36 -4.79 -10.49 1.55
CA SER A 36 -4.78 -11.93 1.80
C SER A 36 -3.35 -12.43 2.05
N THR A 37 -3.19 -13.74 2.29
CA THR A 37 -1.85 -14.38 2.42
C THR A 37 -1.07 -14.43 1.10
N LYS A 38 -1.71 -14.16 -0.04
CA LYS A 38 -1.06 -14.13 -1.36
C LYS A 38 -0.18 -12.90 -1.58
N TYR A 39 -0.25 -11.91 -0.70
CA TYR A 39 0.57 -10.71 -0.79
C TYR A 39 1.97 -11.01 -0.25
N SER A 40 3.00 -10.63 -1.02
CA SER A 40 4.37 -11.08 -0.81
C SER A 40 5.38 -9.95 -0.60
N LYS A 41 4.93 -8.70 -0.61
CA LYS A 41 5.79 -7.54 -0.34
C LYS A 41 5.00 -6.45 0.33
N PHE A 42 5.47 -5.99 1.47
CA PHE A 42 4.85 -4.93 2.26
C PHE A 42 5.89 -3.86 2.54
N THR A 43 5.57 -2.60 2.28
CA THR A 43 6.51 -1.49 2.52
C THR A 43 5.80 -0.30 3.12
N VAL A 44 6.51 0.43 3.99
CA VAL A 44 6.11 1.77 4.44
C VAL A 44 7.28 2.71 4.22
N GLU A 45 7.02 3.84 3.59
CA GLU A 45 8.03 4.83 3.21
C GLU A 45 7.52 6.22 3.59
N LYS A 46 8.37 7.04 4.21
CA LYS A 46 8.08 8.46 4.48
C LYS A 46 8.36 9.29 3.23
N LEU A 47 7.37 10.07 2.83
CA LEU A 47 7.38 10.98 1.69
C LEU A 47 8.00 12.34 2.06
N PRO A 48 8.53 13.10 1.08
CA PRO A 48 9.13 14.41 1.35
C PRO A 48 8.17 15.44 1.97
N ASN A 49 6.87 15.33 1.68
CA ASN A 49 5.81 16.16 2.25
C ASN A 49 5.43 15.79 3.69
N GLY A 50 6.08 14.79 4.30
CA GLY A 50 5.79 14.31 5.65
C GLY A 50 4.76 13.19 5.71
N ASN A 51 4.04 12.90 4.61
CA ASN A 51 3.09 11.79 4.52
C ASN A 51 3.83 10.44 4.47
N TYR A 52 3.05 9.37 4.55
CA TYR A 52 3.54 8.01 4.52
C TYR A 52 2.86 7.25 3.38
N MET A 53 3.68 6.61 2.55
CA MET A 53 3.21 5.71 1.52
C MET A 53 3.34 4.28 2.02
N THR A 54 2.21 3.61 2.21
CA THR A 54 2.17 2.17 2.49
C THR A 54 1.81 1.40 1.22
N LYS A 55 2.50 0.28 0.98
CA LYS A 55 2.31 -0.55 -0.21
C LYS A 55 2.19 -2.01 0.18
N MET A 56 1.34 -2.75 -0.53
CA MET A 56 1.37 -4.20 -0.51
C MET A 56 1.24 -4.75 -1.94
N THR A 57 2.11 -5.69 -2.29
CA THR A 57 2.17 -6.29 -3.64
C THR A 57 1.62 -7.71 -3.60
N LYS A 58 0.80 -8.04 -4.59
CA LYS A 58 0.26 -9.36 -4.84
C LYS A 58 0.74 -9.84 -6.21
N PRO A 59 1.44 -10.98 -6.30
CA PRO A 59 1.66 -11.66 -7.57
C PRO A 59 0.32 -12.05 -8.21
N SER A 60 0.23 -11.89 -9.53
CA SER A 60 -0.94 -12.34 -10.29
C SER A 60 -0.77 -13.80 -10.70
N ASP A 61 -1.84 -14.41 -11.23
CA ASP A 61 -1.80 -15.79 -11.72
C ASP A 61 -0.98 -15.91 -13.03
N VAL A 62 -0.82 -14.81 -13.76
CA VAL A 62 0.11 -14.70 -14.90
C VAL A 62 1.53 -14.50 -14.37
N PRO A 63 2.49 -15.41 -14.65
CA PRO A 63 3.87 -15.31 -14.18
C PRO A 63 4.50 -13.97 -14.57
N GLY A 64 5.18 -13.34 -13.61
CA GLY A 64 5.81 -12.02 -13.78
C GLY A 64 4.86 -10.83 -13.57
N SER A 65 3.56 -11.00 -13.83
CA SER A 65 2.57 -9.96 -13.58
C SER A 65 2.30 -9.78 -12.08
N LYS A 66 1.97 -8.55 -11.68
CA LYS A 66 1.67 -8.22 -10.28
C LYS A 66 0.69 -7.07 -10.16
N ALA A 67 0.04 -6.99 -9.00
CA ALA A 67 -0.72 -5.81 -8.60
C ALA A 67 -0.11 -5.22 -7.33
N THR A 68 0.14 -3.92 -7.32
CA THR A 68 0.60 -3.18 -6.16
C THR A 68 -0.52 -2.27 -5.69
N TYR A 69 -0.87 -2.38 -4.42
CA TYR A 69 -1.84 -1.51 -3.76
C TYR A 69 -1.06 -0.47 -2.99
N TYR A 70 -1.52 0.77 -3.10
CA TYR A 70 -0.91 1.94 -2.49
C TYR A 70 -1.94 2.61 -1.61
N LYS A 71 -1.49 3.08 -0.45
CA LYS A 71 -2.26 3.96 0.40
C LYS A 71 -1.33 5.05 0.92
N GLU A 72 -1.69 6.29 0.63
CA GLU A 72 -1.05 7.45 1.22
C GLU A 72 -1.78 7.82 2.51
N ILE A 73 -0.99 8.07 3.55
CA ILE A 73 -1.45 8.38 4.90
C ILE A 73 -0.83 9.72 5.26
N GLY A 74 -1.66 10.66 5.69
CA GLY A 74 -1.22 11.96 6.18
C GLY A 74 -0.34 11.82 7.42
N ALA A 75 0.42 12.86 7.74
CA ALA A 75 1.22 12.91 8.97
C ALA A 75 0.36 12.76 10.25
N ASP A 76 -0.94 13.07 10.15
CA ASP A 76 -1.96 12.94 11.18
C ASP A 76 -2.60 11.53 11.27
N GLY A 77 -2.20 10.60 10.40
CA GLY A 77 -2.77 9.24 10.34
C GLY A 77 -4.00 9.09 9.43
N ASN A 78 -4.53 10.19 8.87
CA ASN A 78 -5.69 10.15 7.99
C ASN A 78 -5.33 9.56 6.62
N THR A 79 -6.29 8.94 5.95
CA THR A 79 -6.06 8.41 4.61
C THR A 79 -6.20 9.53 3.59
N VAL A 80 -5.15 9.78 2.82
CA VAL A 80 -5.12 10.79 1.75
C VAL A 80 -5.58 10.19 0.42
N SER A 81 -5.03 9.02 0.07
CA SER A 81 -5.36 8.34 -1.19
C SER A 81 -5.23 6.83 -1.05
N VAL A 82 -5.99 6.09 -1.85
CA VAL A 82 -5.82 4.64 -2.05
C VAL A 82 -5.98 4.36 -3.53
N TYR A 83 -5.02 3.65 -4.11
CA TYR A 83 -5.08 3.22 -5.50
C TYR A 83 -4.36 1.89 -5.69
N LYS A 84 -4.56 1.30 -6.86
CA LYS A 84 -3.96 0.05 -7.27
C LYS A 84 -3.38 0.21 -8.66
N GLU A 85 -2.17 -0.29 -8.85
CA GLU A 85 -1.56 -0.43 -10.16
C GLU A 85 -1.36 -1.91 -10.47
N THR A 86 -1.58 -2.27 -11.72
CA THR A 86 -1.28 -3.60 -12.25
C THR A 86 -0.14 -3.48 -13.25
N TYR A 87 0.79 -4.43 -13.18
CA TYR A 87 1.96 -4.50 -14.04
C TYR A 87 1.98 -5.82 -14.81
N ASP A 88 2.42 -5.76 -16.07
CA ASP A 88 2.66 -6.93 -16.91
C ASP A 88 3.96 -7.68 -16.50
N PRO A 89 4.28 -8.82 -17.14
CA PRO A 89 5.50 -9.57 -16.83
C PRO A 89 6.81 -8.83 -17.17
N ALA A 90 6.77 -7.86 -18.08
CA ALA A 90 7.91 -7.00 -18.41
C ALA A 90 8.07 -5.85 -17.40
N GLY A 91 7.11 -5.68 -16.48
CA GLY A 91 7.11 -4.63 -15.47
C GLY A 91 6.49 -3.32 -15.96
N ASN A 92 5.82 -3.30 -17.11
CA ASN A 92 5.11 -2.12 -17.60
C ASN A 92 3.78 -1.96 -16.87
N LEU A 93 3.41 -0.71 -16.58
CA LEU A 93 2.11 -0.37 -16.02
C LEU A 93 1.01 -0.64 -17.07
N VAL A 94 0.09 -1.54 -16.77
CA VAL A 94 -1.04 -1.86 -17.67
C VAL A 94 -2.35 -1.25 -17.22
N HIS A 95 -2.51 -0.94 -15.94
CA HIS A 95 -3.76 -0.41 -15.42
C HIS A 95 -3.59 0.27 -14.07
N THR A 96 -4.27 1.40 -13.88
CA THR A 96 -4.41 2.08 -12.59
C THR A 96 -5.88 2.17 -12.20
N LYS A 97 -6.20 1.84 -10.95
CA LYS A 97 -7.53 1.98 -10.36
C LYS A 97 -7.46 2.77 -9.07
N ASN A 98 -8.11 3.93 -9.03
CA ASN A 98 -8.30 4.69 -7.79
C ASN A 98 -9.40 4.04 -6.95
N LYS A 99 -9.21 4.02 -5.63
CA LYS A 99 -10.15 3.43 -4.65
C LYS A 99 -10.76 4.45 -3.70
N ILE A 100 -10.21 5.67 -3.64
CA ILE A 100 -10.90 6.82 -3.08
C ILE A 100 -11.48 7.59 -4.27
N ASN A 101 -12.65 7.16 -4.71
CA ASN A 101 -13.69 8.09 -5.11
C ASN A 101 -14.79 7.82 -4.09
N LEU A 102 -15.08 8.78 -3.21
CA LEU A 102 -16.48 9.01 -2.88
C LEU A 102 -17.13 9.25 -4.23
N ASP A 103 -18.21 8.53 -4.52
CA ASP A 103 -19.06 8.80 -5.68
C ASP A 103 -19.38 10.30 -5.68
N ILE A 104 -18.66 11.08 -6.48
CA ILE A 104 -19.17 12.34 -6.98
C ILE A 104 -19.55 12.01 -8.42
N ASP A 105 -20.77 11.51 -8.56
CA ASP A 105 -21.52 11.67 -9.80
C ASP A 105 -21.57 13.18 -10.06
N ILE A 106 -20.78 13.65 -11.03
CA ILE A 106 -20.99 14.97 -11.64
C ILE A 106 -21.60 14.70 -13.02
N GLU A 107 -22.86 15.11 -13.11
CA GLU A 107 -23.81 15.17 -14.25
C GLU A 107 -24.18 13.87 -14.98
#